data_AF-A0AAV5VS22-F1
#
_entry.id   AF-A0AAV5VS22-F1
#
_cell.length_a   1.000
_cell.length_b   1.000
_cell.length_c   1.000
_cell.angle_alpha   90.00
_cell.angle_beta   90.00
_cell.angle_gamma   90.00
#
_symmetry.space_group_name_H-M   'P 1'
#
loop_
_entity.id
_entity.type
_entity.pdbx_description
1 polymer ?
#
loop_
_entity_poly.entity_id
_entity_poly.type
_entity_poly.pdbx_seq_one_letter_code
_entity_poly.pdbx_strand_id
1 'polypeptide(L)'
;SRQYATMNERALSVRYQMAEILEYSRAVIPVVVFSSFFKSCSLIPCFLWQMGLGHYGVMRVIFFTIHSLNCVIMKTVLIGSHRGLRRTFRIHFS
;
A
#
# COMPACT_ATOMS: atom_id res chain seq x y z
N SER A 1 -27.87 34.98 0.78
CA SER A 1 -27.85 34.04 -0.37
C SER A 1 -26.44 33.51 -0.69
N ARG A 2 -25.37 34.32 -0.80
CA ARG A 2 -23.99 33.83 -1.06
C ARG A 2 -23.41 32.90 0.02
N GLN A 3 -23.68 33.17 1.30
CA GLN A 3 -23.15 32.40 2.43
C GLN A 3 -23.69 30.95 2.49
N TYR A 4 -24.96 30.76 2.12
CA TYR A 4 -25.58 29.43 1.98
C TYR A 4 -24.98 28.64 0.81
N ALA A 5 -24.66 29.30 -0.31
CA ALA A 5 -23.99 28.66 -1.44
C ALA A 5 -22.60 28.14 -1.03
N THR A 6 -21.80 28.95 -0.33
CA THR A 6 -20.46 28.54 0.15
C THR A 6 -20.49 27.43 1.19
N MET A 7 -21.51 27.39 2.07
CA MET A 7 -21.68 26.28 3.01
C MET A 7 -22.03 24.97 2.30
N ASN A 8 -22.89 25.05 1.28
CA ASN A 8 -23.29 23.89 0.49
C ASN A 8 -22.11 23.35 -0.34
N GLU A 9 -21.30 24.23 -0.94
CA GLU A 9 -20.06 23.85 -1.63
C GLU A 9 -19.05 23.16 -0.69
N ARG A 10 -18.85 23.69 0.53
CA ARG A 10 -17.99 23.03 1.54
C ARG A 10 -18.52 21.66 1.93
N ALA A 11 -19.83 21.54 2.18
CA ALA A 11 -20.45 20.26 2.51
C ALA A 11 -20.31 19.24 1.37
N LEU A 12 -20.43 19.70 0.12
CA LEU A 12 -20.23 18.88 -1.07
C LEU A 12 -18.76 18.41 -1.17
N SER A 13 -17.80 19.33 -1.00
CA SER A 13 -16.36 19.03 -0.99
C SER A 13 -15.99 17.98 0.06
N VAL A 14 -16.49 18.14 1.29
CA VAL A 14 -16.23 17.18 2.37
C VAL A 14 -16.78 15.79 2.03
N ARG A 15 -17.98 15.72 1.43
CA ARG A 15 -18.55 14.45 0.96
C ARG A 15 -17.70 13.80 -0.13
N TYR A 16 -17.16 14.58 -1.07
CA TYR A 16 -16.25 14.08 -2.09
C TYR A 16 -14.94 13.56 -1.49
N GLN A 17 -14.31 14.32 -0.58
CA GLN A 17 -13.07 13.89 0.09
C GLN A 17 -13.29 12.61 0.91
N MET A 18 -14.41 12.51 1.64
CA MET A 18 -14.77 11.29 2.38
C MET A 18 -14.99 10.10 1.45
N ALA A 19 -15.63 10.29 0.30
CA ALA A 19 -15.82 9.23 -0.69
C ALA A 19 -14.49 8.73 -1.26
N GLU A 20 -13.56 9.64 -1.56
CA GLU A 20 -12.21 9.29 -2.03
C GLU A 20 -11.40 8.56 -0.96
N ILE A 21 -11.46 9.01 0.31
CA ILE A 21 -10.83 8.32 1.44
C ILE A 21 -11.40 6.91 1.60
N LEU A 22 -12.71 6.72 1.43
CA LEU A 22 -13.33 5.39 1.50
C LEU A 22 -12.89 4.48 0.34
N GLU A 23 -12.81 5.01 -0.88
CA GLU A 23 -12.31 4.26 -2.05
C GLU A 23 -10.84 3.87 -1.87
N TYR A 24 -10.02 4.82 -1.39
CA TYR A 24 -8.62 4.57 -1.06
C TYR A 24 -8.48 3.54 0.07
N SER A 25 -9.24 3.67 1.14
CA SER A 25 -9.21 2.73 2.28
C SER A 25 -9.60 1.31 1.83
N ARG A 26 -10.62 1.18 0.98
CA ARG A 26 -11.01 -0.12 0.38
C ARG A 26 -9.88 -0.75 -0.44
N ALA A 27 -9.05 0.05 -1.10
CA ALA A 27 -7.88 -0.44 -1.83
C ALA A 27 -6.68 -0.74 -0.91
N VAL A 28 -6.46 0.08 0.13
CA VAL A 28 -5.32 -0.04 1.05
C VAL A 28 -5.45 -1.22 1.99
N ILE A 29 -6.63 -1.45 2.58
CA ILE A 29 -6.83 -2.49 3.60
C ILE A 29 -6.36 -3.88 3.11
N PRO A 30 -6.83 -4.41 1.96
CA PRO A 30 -6.38 -5.73 1.49
C PRO A 30 -4.87 -5.76 1.19
N VAL A 31 -4.33 -4.65 0.69
CA VAL A 31 -2.90 -4.49 0.38
C VAL A 31 -2.05 -4.53 1.66
N VAL A 32 -2.49 -3.88 2.72
CA VAL A 32 -1.82 -3.87 4.03
C VAL A 32 -1.89 -5.24 4.68
N VAL A 33 -3.04 -5.92 4.62
CA VAL A 33 -3.20 -7.28 5.17
C VAL A 33 -2.25 -8.25 4.46
N PHE A 34 -2.25 -8.25 3.12
CA PHE A 34 -1.36 -9.09 2.32
C PHE A 34 0.11 -8.78 2.57
N SER A 35 0.47 -7.49 2.63
CA SER A 35 1.84 -7.07 2.95
C SER A 35 2.29 -7.52 4.33
N SER A 36 1.40 -7.46 5.32
CA SER A 36 1.70 -7.90 6.69
C SER A 36 1.97 -9.40 6.72
N PHE A 37 1.21 -10.19 5.95
CA PHE A 37 1.47 -11.62 5.78
C PHE A 37 2.84 -11.90 5.15
N PHE A 38 3.16 -11.26 4.02
CA PHE A 38 4.46 -11.45 3.34
C PHE A 38 5.64 -11.03 4.21
N LYS A 39 5.47 -9.96 4.99
CA LYS A 39 6.49 -9.50 5.94
C LYS A 39 6.67 -10.47 7.11
N SER A 40 5.61 -11.12 7.56
CA SER A 40 5.72 -12.22 8.54
C SER A 40 6.42 -13.43 7.93
N CYS A 41 6.14 -13.79 6.67
CA CYS A 41 6.85 -14.86 5.97
C CYS A 41 8.34 -14.55 5.79
N SER A 42 8.72 -13.27 5.69
CA SER A 42 10.13 -12.89 5.62
C SER A 42 10.91 -13.23 6.91
N LEU A 43 10.24 -13.60 8.02
CA LEU A 43 10.91 -14.08 9.23
C LEU A 43 11.28 -15.57 9.16
N ILE A 44 10.71 -16.35 8.23
CA ILE A 44 11.02 -17.77 8.06
C ILE A 44 12.54 -18.00 7.84
N PRO A 45 13.25 -17.24 6.98
CA PRO A 45 14.71 -17.32 6.86
C PRO A 45 15.45 -17.08 8.19
N CYS A 46 14.94 -16.18 9.04
CA CYS A 46 15.54 -15.91 10.35
C CYS A 46 15.37 -17.11 11.29
N PHE A 47 14.20 -17.73 11.32
CA PHE A 47 13.97 -18.95 12.11
C PHE A 47 14.80 -20.13 11.59
N LEU A 48 14.91 -20.30 10.26
CA LEU A 48 15.77 -21.32 9.66
C LEU A 48 17.23 -21.13 10.05
N TRP A 49 17.73 -19.90 9.99
CA TRP A 49 19.08 -19.57 10.45
C TRP A 49 19.28 -19.87 11.93
N GLN A 50 18.32 -19.53 12.81
CA GLN A 50 18.41 -19.82 14.23
C GLN A 50 18.46 -21.33 14.55
N MET A 51 17.86 -22.17 13.70
CA MET A 51 17.94 -23.63 13.79
C MET A 51 19.25 -24.21 13.24
N GLY A 52 20.19 -23.35 12.82
CA GLY A 52 21.47 -23.77 12.22
C GLY A 52 21.35 -24.20 10.75
N LEU A 53 20.22 -23.94 10.09
CA LEU A 53 20.00 -24.28 8.70
C LEU A 53 20.41 -23.11 7.79
N GLY A 54 21.40 -23.36 6.92
CA GLY A 54 21.88 -22.42 5.91
C GLY A 54 23.01 -21.51 6.38
N HIS A 55 23.44 -20.57 5.53
CA HIS A 55 24.48 -19.57 5.84
C HIS A 55 23.86 -18.18 6.04
N TYR A 56 24.38 -17.42 7.01
CA TYR A 56 23.90 -16.07 7.35
C TYR A 56 23.76 -15.15 6.14
N GLY A 57 24.76 -15.14 5.24
CA GLY A 57 24.76 -14.30 4.04
C GLY A 57 23.57 -14.60 3.13
N VAL A 58 23.28 -15.88 2.88
CA VAL A 58 22.16 -16.31 2.04
C VAL A 58 20.83 -15.94 2.68
N MET A 59 20.67 -16.20 3.98
CA MET A 59 19.42 -15.88 4.70
C MET A 59 19.15 -14.38 4.76
N ARG A 60 20.20 -13.56 4.89
CA ARG A 60 20.10 -12.10 4.84
C ARG A 60 19.65 -11.60 3.46
N VAL A 61 20.20 -12.17 2.38
CA VAL A 61 19.79 -11.82 1.01
C VAL A 61 18.33 -12.18 0.81
N ILE A 62 17.91 -13.40 1.17
CA ILE A 62 16.51 -13.83 1.04
C ILE A 62 15.57 -12.92 1.84
N PHE A 63 15.90 -12.62 3.10
CA PHE A 63 15.13 -11.70 3.93
C PHE A 63 14.95 -10.35 3.25
N PHE A 64 16.04 -9.76 2.78
CA PHE A 64 16.03 -8.44 2.15
C PHE A 64 15.27 -8.44 0.82
N THR A 65 15.40 -9.49 0.02
CA THR A 65 14.68 -9.66 -1.24
C THR A 65 13.17 -9.77 -0.99
N ILE A 66 12.72 -10.59 -0.04
CA ILE A 66 11.30 -10.70 0.29
C ILE A 66 10.75 -9.35 0.78
N HIS A 67 11.51 -8.65 1.63
CA HIS A 67 11.12 -7.35 2.15
C HIS A 67 10.98 -6.28 1.05
N SER A 68 11.97 -6.19 0.16
CA SER A 68 11.98 -5.22 -0.94
C SER A 68 10.89 -5.52 -1.97
N LEU A 69 10.71 -6.80 -2.35
CA LEU A 69 9.63 -7.22 -3.25
C LEU A 69 8.25 -6.90 -2.67
N ASN A 70 8.03 -7.16 -1.38
CA ASN A 70 6.77 -6.82 -0.73
C ASN A 70 6.46 -5.31 -0.83
N CYS A 71 7.46 -4.45 -0.64
CA CYS A 71 7.30 -2.99 -0.78
C CYS A 71 6.92 -2.59 -2.22
N VAL A 72 7.57 -3.19 -3.22
CA VAL A 72 7.28 -2.93 -4.64
C VAL A 72 5.87 -3.40 -4.98
N ILE A 73 5.51 -4.64 -4.63
CA ILE A 73 4.19 -5.23 -4.89
C ILE A 73 3.09 -4.40 -4.21
N MET A 74 3.30 -3.98 -2.96
CA MET A 74 2.33 -3.15 -2.23
C MET A 74 2.03 -1.85 -2.98
N LYS A 75 3.09 -1.15 -3.43
CA LYS A 75 2.95 0.12 -4.17
C LYS A 75 2.28 -0.09 -5.53
N THR A 76 2.66 -1.13 -6.28
CA THR A 76 2.07 -1.41 -7.60
C THR A 76 0.60 -1.80 -7.49
N VAL A 77 0.23 -2.65 -6.53
CA VAL A 77 -1.18 -3.03 -6.29
C VAL A 77 -2.00 -1.83 -5.85
N LEU A 78 -1.44 -0.94 -5.00
CA LEU A 78 -2.12 0.28 -4.57
C LEU A 78 -2.39 1.23 -5.75
N ILE A 79 -1.38 1.47 -6.59
CA ILE A 79 -1.52 2.29 -7.81
C ILE A 79 -2.51 1.66 -8.78
N GLY A 80 -2.49 0.33 -8.94
CA GLY A 80 -3.40 -0.39 -9.84
C GLY A 80 -4.86 -0.39 -9.37
N SER A 81 -5.07 -0.53 -8.07
CA SER A 81 -6.39 -0.67 -7.43
C SER A 81 -7.12 0.66 -7.25
N HIS A 82 -6.38 1.76 -7.03
CA HIS A 82 -6.99 3.08 -6.82
C HIS A 82 -7.03 3.89 -8.12
N ARG A 83 -8.24 4.13 -8.65
CA ARG A 83 -8.44 4.80 -9.95
C ARG A 83 -7.83 6.20 -10.00
N GLY A 84 -7.94 6.97 -8.90
CA GLY A 84 -7.35 8.30 -8.78
C GLY A 84 -5.83 8.27 -8.87
N LEU A 85 -5.20 7.35 -8.14
CA LEU A 85 -3.73 7.21 -8.14
C LEU A 85 -3.22 6.73 -9.49
N ARG A 86 -3.90 5.77 -10.11
CA ARG A 86 -3.57 5.29 -11.46
C ARG A 86 -3.59 6.42 -12.49
N ARG A 87 -4.61 7.29 -12.41
CA ARG A 87 -4.75 8.44 -13.31
C ARG A 87 -3.60 9.44 -13.09
N THR A 88 -3.32 9.80 -11.84
CA THR A 88 -2.21 10.71 -11.51
C THR A 88 -0.86 10.15 -11.93
N PHE A 89 -0.62 8.86 -11.68
CA PHE A 89 0.61 8.18 -12.09
C PHE A 89 0.77 8.21 -13.62
N ARG A 90 -0.29 7.90 -14.36
CA ARG A 90 -0.25 7.95 -15.84
C ARG A 90 -0.01 9.36 -16.37
N ILE A 91 -0.53 10.41 -15.72
CA ILE A 91 -0.27 11.80 -16.14
C ILE A 91 1.18 12.20 -15.90
N HIS A 92 1.79 11.75 -14.79
CA HIS A 92 3.14 12.15 -14.42
C HIS A 92 4.24 11.39 -15.17
N PHE A 93 3.94 10.16 -15.62
CA PHE A 93 4.88 9.28 -16.33
C PHE A 93 4.51 9.06 -17.82
N SER A 94 3.65 9.92 -18.38
CA SER A 94 3.35 10.01 -19.82
C SER A 94 4.02 11.24 -20.41
#